data_AF-A0A554IPN8-F1
#
_entry.id   AF-A0A554IPN8-F1
#
_cell.length_a   1.000
_cell.length_b   1.000
_cell.length_c   1.000
_cell.angle_alpha   90.00
_cell.angle_beta   90.00
_cell.angle_gamma   90.00
#
_symmetry.space_group_name_H-M   'P 1'
#
loop_
_entity.id
_entity.type
_entity.pdbx_description
1 polymer ?
#
loop_
_entity_poly.entity_id
_entity_poly.type
_entity_poly.pdbx_seq_one_letter_code
_entity_poly.pdbx_strand_id
1 'polypeptide(L)'
;IARNDKEFPFLIVLPCASISFDNHTFPRGLQFHSAIDPTNPPLHSVGFFGRSVRPLPVFGFRGYGKEDMDRATKQLQESVREKKILPQEMESITALFQEVYLQPEIMGSTTFGEQMAKANMQLWRRYFRHHPGTMPDLLYIEQEQLVSKLICKYHLDADTTISHILFDRECDELIFRYFEGIQGAFSRDGQWGTYLFWGLPPGSKYRMQLWKQGNALVSADGSYRLELTPDNLRRALESREILPSTLMDFIVLSFYYGLKCLGGFNQVNYLTLMKNAYIRMQLERGKYRSIEVCARAQTKEICDGFSVAFLGYGEKMTVATGLDLLLHGTKDTLPTIQEVCRSINVEEALNPLMSEIYRTSYPEQEWDPTLSGITAEEISCFTGLDTKIRACVRLT
;
A
#
# COMPACT_ATOMS: atom_id res chain seq x y z
N ILE A 1 -20.72 -17.97 -10.42
CA ILE A 1 -20.22 -18.22 -9.05
C ILE A 1 -21.19 -17.51 -8.11
N ALA A 2 -22.19 -18.23 -7.63
CA ALA A 2 -23.12 -17.76 -6.59
C ALA A 2 -22.88 -18.66 -5.38
N ARG A 3 -21.90 -18.28 -4.55
CA ARG A 3 -21.75 -18.83 -3.21
C ARG A 3 -22.33 -17.79 -2.27
N ASN A 4 -23.36 -18.18 -1.53
CA ASN A 4 -23.99 -17.45 -0.43
C ASN A 4 -23.05 -16.41 0.18
N ASP A 5 -23.39 -15.14 -0.05
CA ASP A 5 -22.85 -13.99 0.65
C ASP A 5 -23.14 -14.18 2.15
N LYS A 6 -22.25 -14.88 2.86
CA LYS A 6 -22.00 -14.51 4.24
C LYS A 6 -21.51 -13.07 4.14
N GLU A 7 -22.40 -12.12 4.40
CA GLU A 7 -22.08 -10.69 4.42
C GLU A 7 -20.82 -10.52 5.27
N PHE A 8 -19.68 -10.29 4.62
CA PHE A 8 -18.48 -9.94 5.34
C PHE A 8 -18.69 -8.51 5.81
N PRO A 9 -18.77 -8.23 7.11
CA PRO A 9 -19.04 -6.87 7.58
C PRO A 9 -17.90 -5.91 7.24
N PHE A 10 -16.71 -6.45 6.93
CA PHE A 10 -15.52 -5.66 6.63
C PHE A 10 -14.79 -6.15 5.38
N LEU A 11 -14.34 -5.20 4.57
CA LEU A 11 -13.26 -5.37 3.59
C LEU A 11 -11.96 -4.88 4.24
N ILE A 12 -11.04 -5.80 4.50
CA ILE A 12 -9.79 -5.49 5.21
C ILE A 12 -8.68 -5.23 4.20
N VAL A 13 -8.03 -4.07 4.32
CA VAL A 13 -6.81 -3.73 3.59
C VAL A 13 -5.66 -3.68 4.59
N LEU A 14 -4.58 -4.39 4.28
CA LEU A 14 -3.36 -4.41 5.07
C LEU A 14 -2.27 -3.59 4.35
N PRO A 15 -2.30 -2.25 4.39
CA PRO A 15 -1.30 -1.44 3.71
C PRO A 15 0.09 -1.65 4.33
N CYS A 16 1.10 -1.64 3.46
CA CYS A 16 2.51 -1.58 3.86
C CYS A 16 2.84 -0.15 4.28
N ALA A 17 2.86 0.12 5.58
CA ALA A 17 3.13 1.45 6.10
C ALA A 17 4.63 1.76 6.13
N SER A 18 5.48 0.76 5.97
CA SER A 18 6.92 0.99 5.91
C SER A 18 7.32 1.85 4.71
N ILE A 19 6.56 1.87 3.60
CA ILE A 19 6.87 2.67 2.41
C ILE A 19 7.11 4.16 2.70
N SER A 20 7.91 4.80 1.85
CA SER A 20 8.15 6.24 1.92
C SER A 20 7.00 7.05 1.31
N PHE A 21 6.87 8.32 1.69
CA PHE A 21 5.81 9.20 1.17
C PHE A 21 5.92 9.54 -0.32
N ASP A 22 7.08 9.31 -0.95
CA ASP A 22 7.31 9.42 -2.39
C ASP A 22 7.01 8.14 -3.18
N ASN A 23 6.41 7.13 -2.53
CA ASN A 23 5.91 5.95 -3.21
C ASN A 23 4.89 6.28 -4.31
N HIS A 24 4.87 5.46 -5.37
CA HIS A 24 3.99 5.63 -6.54
C HIS A 24 2.49 5.66 -6.18
N THR A 25 2.09 4.96 -5.12
CA THR A 25 0.70 4.98 -4.60
C THR A 25 0.28 6.33 -3.99
N PHE A 26 1.18 7.32 -3.96
CA PHE A 26 0.95 8.68 -3.49
C PHE A 26 0.27 8.77 -2.11
N PRO A 27 0.82 8.13 -1.05
CA PRO A 27 0.17 8.09 0.27
C PRO A 27 0.08 9.46 0.94
N ARG A 28 0.74 10.50 0.42
CA ARG A 28 0.84 11.84 1.03
C ARG A 28 -0.28 12.81 0.68
N GLY A 29 -1.32 12.40 -0.05
CA GLY A 29 -2.42 13.30 -0.38
C GLY A 29 -3.39 12.75 -1.41
N LEU A 30 -3.95 13.64 -2.23
CA LEU A 30 -5.01 13.33 -3.18
C LEU A 30 -4.57 13.57 -4.62
N GLN A 31 -5.11 12.76 -5.54
CA GLN A 31 -4.90 12.90 -6.97
C GLN A 31 -6.22 12.92 -7.72
N PHE A 32 -6.38 13.81 -8.69
CA PHE A 32 -7.57 13.96 -9.52
C PHE A 32 -7.21 14.57 -10.87
N HIS A 33 -8.02 14.30 -11.88
CA HIS A 33 -7.91 14.94 -13.17
C HIS A 33 -8.65 16.28 -13.19
N SER A 34 -8.01 17.29 -13.75
CA SER A 34 -8.58 18.63 -13.92
C SER A 34 -9.20 18.79 -15.30
N ALA A 35 -10.38 19.40 -15.38
CA ALA A 35 -11.06 19.75 -16.63
C ALA A 35 -10.54 21.07 -17.24
N ILE A 36 -9.42 21.61 -16.75
CA ILE A 36 -8.81 22.84 -17.30
C ILE A 36 -8.44 22.72 -18.78
N ASP A 37 -8.06 21.51 -19.22
CA ASP A 37 -7.85 21.15 -20.63
C ASP A 37 -8.81 20.02 -20.97
N PRO A 38 -9.91 20.29 -21.69
CA PRO A 38 -10.91 19.29 -22.02
C PRO A 38 -10.44 18.27 -23.06
N THR A 39 -9.30 18.52 -23.72
CA THR A 39 -8.73 17.63 -24.74
C THR A 39 -7.69 16.67 -24.17
N ASN A 40 -7.05 17.04 -23.06
CA ASN A 40 -6.06 16.24 -22.36
C ASN A 40 -6.03 16.63 -20.87
N PRO A 41 -6.97 16.13 -20.06
CA PRO A 41 -7.12 16.57 -18.68
C PRO A 41 -5.89 16.16 -17.85
N PRO A 42 -5.12 17.12 -17.29
CA PRO A 42 -3.94 16.81 -16.52
C PRO A 42 -4.27 16.15 -15.17
N LEU A 43 -3.46 15.17 -14.77
CA LEU A 43 -3.51 14.60 -13.42
C LEU A 43 -2.83 15.56 -12.43
N HIS A 44 -3.61 16.09 -11.49
CA HIS A 44 -3.13 16.94 -10.41
C HIS A 44 -2.96 16.17 -9.11
N SER A 45 -1.98 16.60 -8.31
CA SER A 45 -1.66 15.99 -7.02
C SER A 45 -1.55 17.08 -5.95
N VAL A 46 -2.35 16.98 -4.89
CA VAL A 46 -2.31 17.87 -3.72
C VAL A 46 -1.74 17.11 -2.53
N GLY A 47 -0.60 17.55 -2.01
CA GLY A 47 0.04 16.92 -0.86
C GLY A 47 -0.35 17.59 0.45
N PHE A 48 -0.68 16.80 1.47
CA PHE A 48 -0.97 17.30 2.82
C PHE A 48 0.29 17.86 3.48
N PHE A 49 1.43 17.23 3.21
CA PHE A 49 2.71 17.58 3.80
C PHE A 49 3.66 18.25 2.79
N GLY A 50 4.65 18.98 3.33
CA GLY A 50 5.72 19.57 2.53
C GLY A 50 6.66 18.54 1.91
N ARG A 51 7.47 18.95 0.93
CA ARG A 51 8.37 18.05 0.17
C ARG A 51 9.41 17.33 1.03
N SER A 52 9.76 17.86 2.19
CA SER A 52 10.74 17.27 3.10
C SER A 52 10.33 15.92 3.68
N VAL A 53 9.04 15.56 3.64
CA VAL A 53 8.57 14.26 4.16
C VAL A 53 8.72 13.12 3.16
N ARG A 54 8.97 13.42 1.87
CA ARG A 54 9.05 12.43 0.78
C ARG A 54 9.84 11.16 1.13
N PRO A 55 11.09 11.25 1.61
CA PRO A 55 11.89 10.06 1.88
C PRO A 55 11.53 9.35 3.21
N LEU A 56 10.63 9.92 4.02
CA LEU A 56 10.29 9.40 5.34
C LEU A 56 9.23 8.28 5.21
N PRO A 57 9.28 7.25 6.08
CA PRO A 57 8.26 6.21 6.11
C PRO A 57 6.91 6.75 6.57
N VAL A 58 5.82 6.13 6.12
CA VAL A 58 4.46 6.41 6.58
C VAL A 58 4.23 5.88 8.01
N PHE A 59 4.84 4.73 8.33
CA PHE A 59 4.65 4.04 9.60
C PHE A 59 4.97 4.93 10.80
N GLY A 60 3.98 5.09 11.69
CA GLY A 60 4.13 5.89 12.89
C GLY A 60 4.29 7.40 12.65
N PHE A 61 4.18 7.87 11.40
CA PHE A 61 4.28 9.29 11.09
C PHE A 61 3.17 10.09 11.78
N ARG A 62 3.47 11.33 12.18
CA ARG A 62 2.51 12.21 12.85
C ARG A 62 1.25 12.41 12.00
N GLY A 63 0.09 12.50 12.64
CA GLY A 63 -1.11 12.97 11.94
C GLY A 63 -0.91 14.37 11.32
N TYR A 64 -1.63 14.64 10.24
CA TYR A 64 -1.76 15.99 9.70
C TYR A 64 -2.57 16.88 10.67
N GLY A 65 -2.16 18.14 10.76
CA GLY A 65 -2.83 19.19 11.51
C GLY A 65 -3.62 20.13 10.62
N LYS A 66 -4.31 21.09 11.25
CA LYS A 66 -5.02 22.17 10.52
C LYS A 66 -4.06 22.96 9.62
N GLU A 67 -2.85 23.24 10.10
CA GLU A 67 -1.83 23.96 9.32
C GLU A 67 -1.38 23.21 8.05
N ASP A 68 -1.37 21.86 8.10
CA ASP A 68 -1.07 21.04 6.93
C ASP A 68 -2.22 21.13 5.90
N MET A 69 -3.47 21.10 6.36
CA MET A 69 -4.65 21.29 5.49
C MET A 69 -4.74 22.72 4.93
N ASP A 70 -4.39 23.74 5.71
CA ASP A 70 -4.31 25.12 5.25
C ASP A 70 -3.24 25.27 4.15
N ARG A 71 -2.11 24.57 4.29
CA ARG A 71 -1.07 24.50 3.26
C ARG A 71 -1.56 23.79 2.00
N ALA A 72 -2.27 22.67 2.12
CA ALA A 72 -2.88 21.98 0.99
C ALA A 72 -3.89 22.89 0.27
N THR A 73 -4.69 23.65 1.01
CA THR A 73 -5.64 24.64 0.46
C THR A 73 -4.91 25.75 -0.30
N LYS A 74 -3.81 26.28 0.25
CA LYS A 74 -2.97 27.27 -0.45
C LYS A 74 -2.37 26.73 -1.75
N GLN A 75 -1.93 25.46 -1.76
CA GLN A 75 -1.45 24.82 -3.00
C GLN A 75 -2.54 24.77 -4.08
N LEU A 76 -3.79 24.51 -3.70
CA LEU A 76 -4.92 24.54 -4.64
C LEU A 76 -5.19 25.96 -5.14
N GLN A 77 -5.16 26.97 -4.25
CA GLN A 77 -5.32 28.39 -4.64
C GLN A 77 -4.24 28.86 -5.61
N GLU A 78 -2.99 28.46 -5.38
CA GLU A 78 -1.88 28.71 -6.31
C GLU A 78 -2.12 28.01 -7.65
N SER A 79 -2.58 26.75 -7.63
CA SER A 79 -2.90 26.00 -8.85
C SER A 79 -4.03 26.64 -9.67
N VAL A 80 -5.06 27.20 -9.02
CA VAL A 80 -6.12 27.97 -9.70
C VAL A 80 -5.53 29.24 -10.33
N ARG A 81 -4.73 29.99 -9.58
CA ARG A 81 -4.08 31.23 -10.06
C ARG A 81 -3.19 30.99 -11.27
N GLU A 82 -2.47 29.87 -11.26
CA GLU A 82 -1.60 29.42 -12.35
C GLU A 82 -2.38 28.73 -13.49
N LYS A 83 -3.71 28.69 -13.43
CA LYS A 83 -4.59 28.04 -14.43
C LYS A 83 -4.21 26.58 -14.67
N LYS A 84 -3.90 25.86 -13.59
CA LYS A 84 -3.65 24.41 -13.58
C LYS A 84 -4.90 23.63 -13.22
N ILE A 85 -5.79 24.20 -12.41
CA ILE A 85 -7.06 23.59 -12.03
C ILE A 85 -8.19 24.62 -12.13
N LEU A 86 -9.43 24.15 -12.21
CA LEU A 86 -10.61 25.01 -12.21
C LEU A 86 -10.96 25.49 -10.78
N PRO A 87 -11.51 26.70 -10.62
CA PRO A 87 -11.97 27.18 -9.31
C PRO A 87 -12.98 26.24 -8.62
N GLN A 88 -13.90 25.65 -9.39
CA GLN A 88 -14.92 24.73 -8.87
C GLN A 88 -14.32 23.43 -8.31
N GLU A 89 -13.21 22.96 -8.89
CA GLU A 89 -12.48 21.78 -8.39
C GLU A 89 -11.82 22.09 -7.05
N MET A 90 -11.20 23.27 -6.92
CA MET A 90 -10.67 23.74 -5.64
C MET A 90 -11.77 23.84 -4.57
N GLU A 91 -12.93 24.41 -4.91
CA GLU A 91 -14.06 24.51 -3.99
C GLU A 91 -14.52 23.12 -3.52
N SER A 92 -14.66 22.18 -4.45
CA SER A 92 -15.11 20.81 -4.16
C SER A 92 -14.12 20.05 -3.28
N ILE A 93 -12.82 20.18 -3.55
CA ILE A 93 -11.77 19.54 -2.73
C ILE A 93 -11.68 20.19 -1.35
N THR A 94 -11.83 21.52 -1.27
CA THR A 94 -11.83 22.23 0.02
C THR A 94 -13.05 21.86 0.86
N ALA A 95 -14.22 21.68 0.23
CA ALA A 95 -15.40 21.14 0.89
C ALA A 95 -15.14 19.72 1.41
N LEU A 96 -14.50 18.86 0.60
CA LEU A 96 -14.11 17.51 1.03
C LEU A 96 -13.16 17.52 2.24
N PHE A 97 -12.24 18.49 2.33
CA PHE A 97 -11.40 18.66 3.52
C PHE A 97 -12.24 18.90 4.78
N GLN A 98 -13.27 19.75 4.70
CA GLN A 98 -14.15 20.01 5.84
C GLN A 98 -15.02 18.80 6.17
N GLU A 99 -15.59 18.15 5.15
CA GLU A 99 -16.56 17.06 5.31
C GLU A 99 -15.93 15.77 5.83
N VAL A 100 -14.65 15.52 5.53
CA VAL A 100 -13.96 14.28 5.90
C VAL A 100 -12.71 14.59 6.72
N TYR A 101 -11.68 15.18 6.10
CA TYR A 101 -10.34 15.18 6.66
C TYR A 101 -10.20 15.99 7.96
N LEU A 102 -10.98 17.06 8.13
CA LEU A 102 -10.96 17.94 9.30
C LEU A 102 -12.00 17.56 10.37
N GLN A 103 -12.71 16.44 10.19
CA GLN A 103 -13.67 15.97 11.20
C GLN A 103 -12.97 15.66 12.54
N PRO A 104 -13.57 15.99 13.69
CA PRO A 104 -12.93 15.85 15.00
C PRO A 104 -12.41 14.44 15.30
N GLU A 105 -13.14 13.40 14.89
CA GLU A 105 -12.76 12.01 15.09
C GLU A 105 -11.54 11.59 14.27
N ILE A 106 -11.29 12.23 13.13
CA ILE A 106 -10.09 12.02 12.32
C ILE A 106 -8.94 12.81 12.93
N MET A 107 -9.14 14.11 13.16
CA MET A 107 -8.14 15.02 13.75
C MET A 107 -7.67 14.59 15.14
N GLY A 108 -8.51 13.86 15.90
CA GLY A 108 -8.14 13.29 17.20
C GLY A 108 -7.26 12.04 17.14
N SER A 109 -6.91 11.54 15.95
CA SER A 109 -6.00 10.39 15.80
C SER A 109 -4.54 10.82 15.96
N THR A 110 -3.69 9.92 16.44
CA THR A 110 -2.29 10.26 16.78
C THR A 110 -1.40 10.17 15.55
N THR A 111 -1.59 9.16 14.71
CA THR A 111 -0.77 8.93 13.51
C THR A 111 -1.50 9.26 12.23
N PHE A 112 -0.73 9.52 11.18
CA PHE A 112 -1.26 9.67 9.83
C PHE A 112 -1.98 8.40 9.35
N GLY A 113 -1.43 7.22 9.62
CA GLY A 113 -2.07 5.95 9.28
C GLY A 113 -3.47 5.79 9.90
N GLU A 114 -3.63 6.18 11.18
CA GLU A 114 -4.94 6.16 11.85
C GLU A 114 -5.92 7.16 11.24
N GLN A 115 -5.45 8.36 10.87
CA GLN A 115 -6.27 9.36 10.18
C GLN A 115 -6.75 8.83 8.84
N MET A 116 -5.84 8.28 8.03
CA MET A 116 -6.16 7.76 6.71
C MET A 116 -7.07 6.54 6.78
N ALA A 117 -6.93 5.67 7.78
CA ALA A 117 -7.84 4.55 7.96
C ALA A 117 -9.29 5.01 8.17
N LYS A 118 -9.49 6.04 9.02
CA LYS A 118 -10.83 6.63 9.26
C LYS A 118 -11.33 7.40 8.04
N ALA A 119 -10.49 8.21 7.42
CA ALA A 119 -10.85 8.99 6.23
C ALA A 119 -11.26 8.08 5.08
N ASN A 120 -10.47 7.04 4.78
CA ASN A 120 -10.78 6.07 3.73
C ASN A 120 -12.10 5.35 3.98
N MET A 121 -12.42 5.00 5.23
CA MET A 121 -13.72 4.43 5.58
C MET A 121 -14.88 5.40 5.32
N GLN A 122 -14.72 6.70 5.61
CA GLN A 122 -15.74 7.71 5.31
C GLN A 122 -15.91 7.92 3.79
N LEU A 123 -14.79 7.99 3.06
CA LEU A 123 -14.81 8.11 1.60
C LEU A 123 -15.45 6.88 0.95
N TRP A 124 -15.13 5.68 1.45
CA TRP A 124 -15.75 4.42 1.03
C TRP A 124 -17.27 4.49 1.11
N ARG A 125 -17.82 4.84 2.27
CA ARG A 125 -19.27 4.99 2.45
C ARG A 125 -19.88 6.03 1.50
N ARG A 126 -19.14 7.11 1.20
CA ARG A 126 -19.58 8.13 0.24
C ARG A 126 -19.65 7.60 -1.19
N TYR A 127 -18.65 6.84 -1.66
CA TYR A 127 -18.68 6.22 -2.99
C TYR A 127 -19.92 5.35 -3.19
N PHE A 128 -20.28 4.59 -2.16
CA PHE A 128 -21.36 3.61 -2.23
C PHE A 128 -22.70 4.12 -1.69
N ARG A 129 -22.86 5.43 -1.42
CA ARG A 129 -24.08 5.99 -0.82
C ARG A 129 -25.36 5.76 -1.66
N HIS A 130 -25.20 5.55 -2.97
CA HIS A 130 -26.30 5.28 -3.90
C HIS A 130 -26.48 3.78 -4.20
N HIS A 131 -25.66 2.91 -3.61
CA HIS A 131 -25.79 1.47 -3.80
C HIS A 131 -27.05 0.96 -3.05
N PRO A 132 -27.89 0.13 -3.68
CA PRO A 132 -29.17 -0.30 -3.09
C PRO A 132 -29.01 -1.29 -1.93
N GLY A 133 -27.84 -1.91 -1.77
CA GLY A 133 -27.52 -2.85 -0.68
C GLY A 133 -26.47 -2.32 0.28
N THR A 134 -26.34 -2.98 1.43
CA THR A 134 -25.27 -2.69 2.39
C THR A 134 -23.92 -3.10 1.82
N MET A 135 -22.98 -2.17 1.76
CA MET A 135 -21.58 -2.48 1.43
C MET A 135 -20.80 -2.81 2.70
N PRO A 136 -19.85 -3.77 2.64
CA PRO A 136 -18.89 -3.98 3.72
C PRO A 136 -18.17 -2.69 4.08
N ASP A 137 -17.90 -2.47 5.36
CA ASP A 137 -17.07 -1.33 5.78
C ASP A 137 -15.61 -1.56 5.39
N LEU A 138 -14.95 -0.53 4.89
CA LEU A 138 -13.54 -0.59 4.53
C LEU A 138 -12.67 -0.35 5.77
N LEU A 139 -11.80 -1.31 6.10
CA LEU A 139 -10.92 -1.24 7.26
C LEU A 139 -9.46 -1.33 6.83
N TYR A 140 -8.72 -0.24 7.01
CA TYR A 140 -7.27 -0.20 6.81
C TYR A 140 -6.56 -0.50 8.13
N ILE A 141 -5.67 -1.49 8.12
CA ILE A 141 -4.82 -1.83 9.27
C ILE A 141 -3.39 -1.99 8.78
N GLU A 142 -2.50 -1.08 9.17
CA GLU A 142 -1.08 -1.18 8.82
C GLU A 142 -0.54 -2.57 9.19
N GLN A 143 0.01 -3.29 8.19
CA GLN A 143 0.38 -4.69 8.37
C GLN A 143 1.47 -4.84 9.45
N GLU A 144 2.42 -3.90 9.48
CA GLU A 144 3.52 -3.88 10.44
C GLU A 144 2.98 -3.69 11.86
N GLN A 145 1.93 -2.88 12.05
CA GLN A 145 1.29 -2.68 13.35
C GLN A 145 0.53 -3.93 13.79
N LEU A 146 -0.20 -4.57 12.88
CA LEU A 146 -0.90 -5.84 13.16
C LEU A 146 0.10 -6.92 13.58
N VAL A 147 1.18 -7.09 12.81
CA VAL A 147 2.20 -8.11 13.06
C VAL A 147 2.95 -7.83 14.36
N SER A 148 3.30 -6.57 14.65
CA SER A 148 3.88 -6.17 15.94
C SER A 148 3.00 -6.58 17.12
N LYS A 149 1.68 -6.31 17.04
CA LYS A 149 0.72 -6.71 18.07
C LYS A 149 0.60 -8.23 18.21
N LEU A 150 0.60 -8.97 17.10
CA LEU A 150 0.55 -10.44 17.13
C LEU A 150 1.81 -11.03 17.77
N ILE A 151 2.99 -10.51 17.42
CA ILE A 151 4.27 -10.91 18.02
C ILE A 151 4.23 -10.67 19.53
N CYS A 152 3.96 -9.44 19.96
CA CYS A 152 3.92 -9.07 21.37
C CYS A 152 2.90 -9.89 22.18
N LYS A 153 1.71 -10.13 21.62
CA LYS A 153 0.62 -10.77 22.36
C LYS A 153 0.72 -12.29 22.41
N TYR A 154 1.24 -12.93 21.36
CA TYR A 154 1.11 -14.38 21.19
C TYR A 154 2.42 -15.13 20.98
N HIS A 155 3.55 -14.44 20.73
CA HIS A 155 4.77 -15.13 20.30
C HIS A 155 5.99 -14.88 21.18
N LEU A 156 6.16 -13.68 21.76
CA LEU A 156 7.39 -13.38 22.51
C LEU A 156 7.63 -14.32 23.70
N ASP A 157 6.58 -14.71 24.42
CA ASP A 157 6.66 -15.53 25.64
C ASP A 157 6.07 -16.92 25.46
N ALA A 158 5.84 -17.35 24.21
CA ALA A 158 5.18 -18.61 23.89
C ALA A 158 6.09 -19.53 23.08
N ASP A 159 5.93 -20.83 23.29
CA ASP A 159 6.61 -21.86 22.49
C ASP A 159 5.94 -22.01 21.12
N THR A 160 6.27 -21.08 20.22
CA THR A 160 5.70 -20.99 18.87
C THR A 160 6.81 -20.96 17.83
N THR A 161 6.48 -21.38 16.60
CA THR A 161 7.40 -21.28 15.47
C THR A 161 7.96 -19.86 15.28
N ILE A 162 7.13 -18.83 15.50
CA ILE A 162 7.56 -17.43 15.43
C ILE A 162 8.58 -17.11 16.52
N SER A 163 8.32 -17.53 17.77
CA SER A 163 9.28 -17.35 18.88
C SER A 163 10.64 -17.97 18.57
N HIS A 164 10.65 -19.22 18.09
CA HIS A 164 11.88 -19.88 17.70
C HIS A 164 12.61 -19.17 16.56
N ILE A 165 11.89 -18.65 15.56
CA ILE A 165 12.49 -17.86 14.47
C ILE A 165 13.17 -16.59 15.01
N LEU A 166 12.60 -15.98 16.05
CA LEU A 166 13.13 -14.74 16.64
C LEU A 166 14.35 -14.97 17.53
N PHE A 167 14.42 -16.10 18.25
CA PHE A 167 15.37 -16.28 19.35
C PHE A 167 16.33 -17.47 19.20
N ASP A 168 15.98 -18.51 18.45
CA ASP A 168 16.85 -19.68 18.33
C ASP A 168 17.99 -19.42 17.34
N ARG A 169 19.23 -19.60 17.80
CA ARG A 169 20.43 -19.41 16.98
C ARG A 169 20.46 -20.27 15.72
N GLU A 170 19.83 -21.45 15.75
CA GLU A 170 19.70 -22.32 14.57
C GLU A 170 18.93 -21.65 13.42
N CYS A 171 18.01 -20.73 13.72
CA CYS A 171 17.21 -20.07 12.70
C CYS A 171 18.01 -19.00 11.95
N ASP A 172 19.00 -18.39 12.60
CA ASP A 172 19.75 -17.25 12.04
C ASP A 172 20.42 -17.65 10.72
N GLU A 173 21.20 -18.74 10.72
CA GLU A 173 21.88 -19.25 9.54
C GLU A 173 20.91 -19.69 8.45
N LEU A 174 19.78 -20.28 8.84
CA LEU A 174 18.76 -20.74 7.89
C LEU A 174 18.04 -19.57 7.24
N ILE A 175 17.75 -18.50 7.97
CA ILE A 175 17.14 -17.30 7.42
C ILE A 175 18.06 -16.69 6.36
N PHE A 176 19.34 -16.52 6.69
CA PHE A 176 20.32 -16.05 5.71
C PHE A 176 20.45 -16.99 4.52
N ARG A 177 20.47 -18.30 4.73
CA ARG A 177 20.62 -19.27 3.63
C ARG A 177 19.42 -19.29 2.67
N TYR A 178 18.20 -19.24 3.21
CA TYR A 178 16.99 -19.49 2.42
C TYR A 178 16.33 -18.24 1.85
N PHE A 179 16.53 -17.07 2.47
CA PHE A 179 15.84 -15.83 2.07
C PHE A 179 16.74 -14.77 1.42
N GLU A 180 18.06 -14.93 1.45
CA GLU A 180 19.00 -14.06 0.77
C GLU A 180 18.69 -13.95 -0.73
N GLY A 181 18.63 -12.72 -1.24
CA GLY A 181 18.39 -12.42 -2.65
C GLY A 181 16.92 -12.51 -3.09
N ILE A 182 16.00 -12.90 -2.20
CA ILE A 182 14.56 -12.87 -2.51
C ILE A 182 14.06 -11.43 -2.33
N GLN A 183 13.48 -10.84 -3.38
CA GLN A 183 12.88 -9.50 -3.32
C GLN A 183 11.90 -9.40 -2.14
N GLY A 184 11.88 -8.28 -1.42
CA GLY A 184 11.06 -8.12 -0.21
C GLY A 184 11.61 -8.83 1.05
N ALA A 185 12.61 -9.70 0.92
CA ALA A 185 13.40 -10.16 2.06
C ALA A 185 14.61 -9.23 2.23
N PHE A 186 15.80 -9.70 1.87
CA PHE A 186 17.02 -8.92 1.99
C PHE A 186 18.13 -9.43 1.06
N SER A 187 19.11 -8.57 0.80
CA SER A 187 20.42 -8.96 0.30
C SER A 187 21.52 -8.19 1.01
N ARG A 188 22.50 -8.91 1.55
CA ARG A 188 23.72 -8.37 2.15
C ARG A 188 24.64 -7.79 1.07
N ASP A 189 24.84 -8.52 -0.02
CA ASP A 189 25.70 -8.08 -1.14
C ASP A 189 25.07 -6.89 -1.88
N GLY A 190 23.75 -6.94 -2.11
CA GLY A 190 23.00 -5.85 -2.74
C GLY A 190 22.65 -4.68 -1.81
N GLN A 191 22.94 -4.79 -0.51
CA GLN A 191 22.67 -3.78 0.52
C GLN A 191 21.20 -3.30 0.57
N TRP A 192 20.23 -4.19 0.39
CA TRP A 192 18.80 -3.87 0.50
C TRP A 192 18.06 -4.83 1.43
N GLY A 193 16.92 -4.40 1.94
CA GLY A 193 16.17 -5.14 2.97
C GLY A 193 16.85 -5.11 4.34
N THR A 194 16.39 -5.97 5.25
CA THR A 194 16.84 -6.01 6.65
C THR A 194 16.60 -7.40 7.26
N TYR A 195 17.31 -7.74 8.35
CA TYR A 195 17.06 -8.98 9.09
C TYR A 195 15.80 -8.85 9.97
N LEU A 196 14.67 -9.35 9.46
CA LEU A 196 13.34 -9.43 10.11
C LEU A 196 12.69 -8.12 10.56
N PHE A 197 13.45 -7.09 10.92
CA PHE A 197 12.95 -5.81 11.41
C PHE A 197 13.76 -4.65 10.86
N TRP A 198 13.09 -3.54 10.57
CA TRP A 198 13.71 -2.24 10.34
C TRP A 198 13.83 -1.50 11.66
N GLY A 199 14.86 -0.66 11.80
CA GLY A 199 14.99 0.28 12.91
C GLY A 199 14.39 1.64 12.55
N LEU A 200 13.71 2.26 13.50
CA LEU A 200 13.22 3.63 13.42
C LEU A 200 13.29 4.28 14.83
N PRO A 201 14.49 4.39 15.43
CA PRO A 201 14.59 4.85 16.81
C PRO A 201 14.16 6.31 16.97
N PRO A 202 13.77 6.72 18.19
CA PRO A 202 13.37 8.11 18.46
C PRO A 202 14.40 9.11 17.94
N GLY A 203 13.94 10.09 17.15
CA GLY A 203 14.79 11.09 16.51
C GLY A 203 15.37 10.68 15.15
N SER A 204 15.27 9.40 14.77
CA SER A 204 15.58 8.99 13.40
C SER A 204 14.52 9.48 12.43
N LYS A 205 14.98 9.97 11.27
CA LYS A 205 14.12 10.34 10.14
C LYS A 205 13.88 9.16 9.20
N TYR A 206 14.84 8.26 9.10
CA TYR A 206 14.85 7.21 8.09
C TYR A 206 14.84 5.83 8.74
N ARG A 207 14.28 4.86 8.02
CA ARG A 207 14.40 3.45 8.40
C ARG A 207 15.88 3.04 8.32
N MET A 208 16.33 2.32 9.33
CA MET A 208 17.68 1.78 9.43
C MET A 208 17.64 0.29 9.14
N GLN A 209 18.54 -0.18 8.27
CA GLN A 209 18.76 -1.61 8.10
C GLN A 209 19.37 -2.16 9.39
N LEU A 210 18.81 -3.24 9.90
CA LEU A 210 19.29 -3.93 11.08
C LEU A 210 19.72 -5.34 10.71
N TRP A 211 20.91 -5.72 11.17
CA TRP A 211 21.47 -7.04 10.92
C TRP A 211 21.71 -7.78 12.22
N LYS A 212 21.51 -9.09 12.19
CA LYS A 212 21.78 -9.97 13.31
C LYS A 212 23.28 -10.06 13.59
N GLN A 213 23.69 -9.74 14.81
CA GLN A 213 25.04 -9.92 15.33
C GLN A 213 24.99 -10.55 16.73
N GLY A 214 25.32 -11.84 16.82
CA GLY A 214 25.14 -12.60 18.06
C GLY A 214 23.68 -12.55 18.52
N ASN A 215 23.42 -12.14 19.76
CA ASN A 215 22.05 -11.99 20.26
C ASN A 215 21.42 -10.61 20.06
N ALA A 216 21.80 -9.85 19.03
CA ALA A 216 21.27 -8.50 18.84
C ALA A 216 21.05 -8.15 17.38
N LEU A 217 20.19 -7.15 17.15
CA LEU A 217 20.04 -6.43 15.90
C LEU A 217 20.88 -5.15 15.97
N VAL A 218 21.66 -4.88 14.93
CA VAL A 218 22.61 -3.76 14.89
C VAL A 218 22.52 -3.05 13.55
N SER A 219 22.50 -1.72 13.57
CA SER A 219 22.61 -0.92 12.35
C SER A 219 24.02 -1.02 11.74
N ALA A 220 24.14 -0.81 10.44
CA ALA A 220 25.43 -0.90 9.74
C ALA A 220 26.50 0.07 10.29
N ASP A 221 26.09 1.25 10.74
CA ASP A 221 26.93 2.27 11.35
C ASP A 221 27.13 2.10 12.87
N GLY A 222 26.50 1.09 13.48
CA GLY A 222 26.56 0.82 14.91
C GLY A 222 25.84 1.84 15.80
N SER A 223 25.16 2.84 15.22
CA SER A 223 24.46 3.89 15.98
C SER A 223 23.21 3.38 16.71
N TYR A 224 22.68 2.23 16.29
CA TYR A 224 21.55 1.57 16.92
C TYR A 224 21.83 0.09 17.20
N ARG A 225 21.46 -0.34 18.40
CA ARG A 225 21.61 -1.73 18.86
C ARG A 225 20.44 -2.13 19.73
N LEU A 226 19.83 -3.26 19.41
CA LEU A 226 18.75 -3.88 20.18
C LEU A 226 19.10 -5.33 20.48
N GLU A 227 19.26 -5.68 21.76
CA GLU A 227 19.42 -7.09 22.14
C GLU A 227 18.09 -7.84 21.98
N LEU A 228 18.13 -9.01 21.36
CA LEU A 228 16.97 -9.86 21.10
C LEU A 228 16.62 -10.67 22.35
N THR A 229 15.89 -10.01 23.24
CA THR A 229 15.16 -10.64 24.34
C THR A 229 13.66 -10.34 24.17
N PRO A 230 12.76 -11.17 24.72
CA PRO A 230 11.32 -10.90 24.71
C PRO A 230 10.98 -9.48 25.18
N ASP A 231 11.52 -9.05 26.32
CA ASP A 231 11.25 -7.72 26.89
C ASP A 231 11.75 -6.56 26.02
N ASN A 232 12.96 -6.70 25.45
CA ASN A 232 13.52 -5.68 24.58
C ASN A 232 12.72 -5.54 23.28
N LEU A 233 12.36 -6.67 22.68
CA LEU A 233 11.61 -6.70 21.44
C LEU A 233 10.19 -6.16 21.65
N ARG A 234 9.54 -6.54 22.76
CA ARG A 234 8.23 -6.00 23.18
C ARG A 234 8.26 -4.48 23.26
N ARG A 235 9.20 -3.94 24.04
CA ARG A 235 9.34 -2.50 24.22
C ARG A 235 9.55 -1.79 22.89
N ALA A 236 10.47 -2.27 22.06
CA ALA A 236 10.83 -1.63 20.80
C ALA A 236 9.67 -1.66 19.77
N LEU A 237 8.88 -2.74 19.74
CA LEU A 237 7.68 -2.83 18.90
C LEU A 237 6.56 -1.91 19.40
N GLU A 238 6.32 -1.89 20.72
CA GLU A 238 5.29 -1.05 21.34
C GLU A 238 5.62 0.45 21.24
N SER A 239 6.91 0.81 21.33
CA SER A 239 7.39 2.19 21.15
C SER A 239 7.56 2.59 19.68
N ARG A 240 7.32 1.67 18.72
CA ARG A 240 7.56 1.85 17.27
C ARG A 240 9.01 2.19 16.90
N GLU A 241 9.95 1.85 17.78
CA GLU A 241 11.39 1.99 17.58
C GLU A 241 11.92 0.98 16.55
N ILE A 242 11.21 -0.13 16.37
CA ILE A 242 11.38 -1.04 15.25
C ILE A 242 10.03 -1.37 14.61
N LEU A 243 10.08 -1.90 13.40
CA LEU A 243 8.92 -2.41 12.68
C LEU A 243 9.27 -3.69 11.93
N PRO A 244 8.35 -4.67 11.82
CA PRO A 244 8.55 -5.85 10.99
C PRO A 244 8.97 -5.49 9.56
N SER A 245 9.85 -6.31 8.98
CA SER A 245 10.13 -6.27 7.54
C SER A 245 9.04 -7.00 6.77
N THR A 246 8.96 -6.78 5.46
CA THR A 246 8.04 -7.50 4.57
C THR A 246 8.17 -9.02 4.71
N LEU A 247 9.40 -9.55 4.87
CA LEU A 247 9.61 -10.96 5.17
C LEU A 247 8.94 -11.37 6.48
N MET A 248 9.15 -10.61 7.57
CA MET A 248 8.58 -10.93 8.87
C MET A 248 7.04 -10.83 8.86
N ASP A 249 6.50 -9.83 8.15
CA ASP A 249 5.06 -9.68 7.95
C ASP A 249 4.46 -10.94 7.31
N PHE A 250 5.04 -11.44 6.22
CA PHE A 250 4.51 -12.61 5.54
C PHE A 250 4.82 -13.94 6.25
N ILE A 251 5.92 -14.03 7.01
CA ILE A 251 6.15 -15.15 7.93
C ILE A 251 5.00 -15.26 8.93
N VAL A 252 4.57 -14.15 9.51
CA VAL A 252 3.49 -14.15 10.51
C VAL A 252 2.13 -14.33 9.83
N LEU A 253 1.76 -13.44 8.91
CA LEU A 253 0.43 -13.38 8.32
C LEU A 253 0.15 -14.60 7.43
N SER A 254 0.97 -14.82 6.40
CA SER A 254 0.71 -15.83 5.38
C SER A 254 1.22 -17.22 5.78
N PHE A 255 2.44 -17.33 6.33
CA PHE A 255 3.05 -18.64 6.52
C PHE A 255 2.68 -19.29 7.85
N TYR A 256 2.54 -18.51 8.91
CA TYR A 256 2.18 -19.01 10.24
C TYR A 256 0.67 -19.01 10.48
N TYR A 257 -0.05 -17.90 10.20
CA TYR A 257 -1.50 -17.84 10.37
C TYR A 257 -2.29 -18.32 9.15
N GLY A 258 -1.64 -18.57 8.01
CA GLY A 258 -2.29 -19.07 6.81
C GLY A 258 -3.17 -18.04 6.10
N LEU A 259 -2.98 -16.74 6.36
CA LEU A 259 -3.76 -15.68 5.73
C LEU A 259 -3.44 -15.59 4.24
N LYS A 260 -4.49 -15.64 3.41
CA LYS A 260 -4.39 -15.33 1.98
C LYS A 260 -4.20 -13.82 1.82
N CYS A 261 -2.96 -13.39 1.60
CA CYS A 261 -2.66 -12.00 1.28
C CYS A 261 -2.69 -11.80 -0.23
N LEU A 262 -3.68 -11.06 -0.69
CA LEU A 262 -3.75 -10.55 -2.04
C LEU A 262 -2.95 -9.23 -2.11
N GLY A 263 -2.29 -8.96 -3.23
CA GLY A 263 -1.52 -7.71 -3.36
C GLY A 263 -1.19 -7.38 -4.80
N GLY A 264 -0.21 -6.50 -4.99
CA GLY A 264 0.18 -6.00 -6.32
C GLY A 264 0.95 -7.01 -7.17
N PHE A 265 1.21 -6.63 -8.41
CA PHE A 265 1.78 -7.51 -9.44
C PHE A 265 3.11 -8.17 -9.06
N ASN A 266 3.98 -7.51 -8.29
CA ASN A 266 5.25 -8.11 -7.85
C ASN A 266 5.08 -9.08 -6.67
N GLN A 267 4.03 -8.91 -5.85
CA GLN A 267 3.80 -9.74 -4.66
C GLN A 267 3.65 -11.21 -5.01
N VAL A 268 2.97 -11.53 -6.12
CA VAL A 268 2.75 -12.93 -6.51
C VAL A 268 4.06 -13.68 -6.73
N ASN A 269 5.11 -12.98 -7.18
CA ASN A 269 6.42 -13.55 -7.42
C ASN A 269 7.18 -13.74 -6.11
N TYR A 270 7.46 -12.63 -5.40
CA TYR A 270 8.31 -12.70 -4.22
C TYR A 270 7.67 -13.46 -3.05
N LEU A 271 6.35 -13.36 -2.85
CA LEU A 271 5.67 -14.06 -1.77
C LEU A 271 5.69 -15.58 -2.00
N THR A 272 5.58 -16.01 -3.26
CA THR A 272 5.72 -17.42 -3.65
C THR A 272 7.15 -17.92 -3.40
N LEU A 273 8.17 -17.13 -3.75
CA LEU A 273 9.57 -17.48 -3.47
C LEU A 273 9.83 -17.59 -1.96
N MET A 274 9.35 -16.62 -1.17
CA MET A 274 9.43 -16.63 0.28
C MET A 274 8.72 -17.84 0.89
N LYS A 275 7.52 -18.19 0.38
CA LYS A 275 6.79 -19.39 0.82
C LYS A 275 7.62 -20.66 0.62
N ASN A 276 8.22 -20.81 -0.56
CA ASN A 276 9.06 -21.97 -0.87
C ASN A 276 10.33 -22.01 0.00
N ALA A 277 10.95 -20.86 0.24
CA ALA A 277 12.07 -20.71 1.17
C ALA A 277 11.68 -21.11 2.60
N TYR A 278 10.55 -20.63 3.09
CA TYR A 278 10.00 -20.97 4.40
C TYR A 278 9.75 -22.47 4.54
N ILE A 279 9.11 -23.10 3.54
CA ILE A 279 8.86 -24.56 3.56
C ILE A 279 10.17 -25.34 3.65
N ARG A 280 11.20 -24.98 2.87
CA ARG A 280 12.51 -25.64 2.92
C ARG A 280 13.21 -25.45 4.26
N MET A 281 13.20 -24.23 4.80
CA MET A 281 13.73 -23.93 6.13
C MET A 281 13.05 -24.80 7.20
N GLN A 282 11.71 -24.88 7.18
CA GLN A 282 10.96 -25.63 8.18
C GLN A 282 11.12 -27.14 8.03
N LEU A 283 11.39 -27.63 6.82
CA LEU A 283 11.72 -29.03 6.58
C LEU A 283 13.06 -29.40 7.23
N GLU A 284 14.10 -28.58 7.06
CA GLU A 284 15.41 -28.78 7.70
C GLU A 284 15.31 -28.76 9.23
N ARG A 285 14.36 -27.99 9.77
CA ARG A 285 14.06 -27.92 11.21
C ARG A 285 13.10 -29.01 11.71
N GLY A 286 12.62 -29.89 10.85
CA GLY A 286 11.63 -30.92 11.19
C GLY A 286 10.28 -30.38 11.68
N LYS A 287 9.92 -29.13 11.35
CA LYS A 287 8.70 -28.44 11.82
C LYS A 287 7.52 -28.67 10.86
N TYR A 288 7.11 -29.92 10.67
CA TYR A 288 6.10 -30.31 9.67
C TYR A 288 4.73 -29.63 9.82
N ARG A 289 4.27 -29.35 11.04
CA ARG A 289 3.00 -28.62 11.26
C ARG A 289 3.01 -27.22 10.65
N SER A 290 4.15 -26.54 10.75
CA SER A 290 4.32 -25.20 10.16
C SER A 290 4.32 -25.27 8.62
N ILE A 291 4.88 -26.34 8.05
CA ILE A 291 4.82 -26.60 6.61
C ILE A 291 3.36 -26.81 6.16
N GLU A 292 2.57 -27.60 6.90
CA GLU A 292 1.18 -27.88 6.54
C GLU A 292 0.33 -26.59 6.45
N VAL A 293 0.47 -25.69 7.42
CA VAL A 293 -0.24 -24.40 7.42
C VAL A 293 0.22 -23.54 6.24
N CYS A 294 1.53 -23.36 6.08
CA CYS A 294 2.10 -22.54 5.02
C CYS A 294 1.76 -23.09 3.62
N ALA A 295 1.75 -24.41 3.44
CA ALA A 295 1.42 -25.05 2.16
C ALA A 295 0.03 -24.66 1.65
N ARG A 296 -0.94 -24.41 2.55
CA ARG A 296 -2.30 -23.98 2.21
C ARG A 296 -2.41 -22.49 1.85
N ALA A 297 -1.44 -21.66 2.23
CA ALA A 297 -1.45 -20.24 1.90
C ALA A 297 -1.34 -20.03 0.39
N GLN A 298 -2.28 -19.33 -0.22
CA GLN A 298 -2.23 -19.00 -1.64
C GLN A 298 -1.41 -17.72 -1.84
N THR A 299 -0.41 -17.78 -2.72
CA THR A 299 0.56 -16.69 -2.94
C THR A 299 0.63 -16.21 -4.38
N LYS A 300 -0.16 -16.79 -5.29
CA LYS A 300 -0.16 -16.49 -6.73
C LYS A 300 -1.37 -15.66 -7.15
N GLU A 301 -1.78 -14.73 -6.29
CA GLU A 301 -3.09 -14.10 -6.35
C GLU A 301 -2.92 -12.58 -6.24
N ILE A 302 -3.56 -11.86 -7.15
CA ILE A 302 -3.46 -10.41 -7.32
C ILE A 302 -4.82 -9.79 -7.00
N CYS A 303 -4.84 -8.65 -6.29
CA CYS A 303 -6.06 -7.86 -6.09
C CYS A 303 -5.84 -6.35 -6.24
N ASP A 304 -4.64 -5.96 -6.59
CA ASP A 304 -4.22 -4.58 -6.67
C ASP A 304 -3.59 -4.33 -8.04
N GLY A 305 -3.65 -3.09 -8.50
CA GLY A 305 -3.23 -2.70 -9.84
C GLY A 305 -4.21 -3.13 -10.93
N PHE A 306 -5.50 -2.87 -10.79
CA PHE A 306 -6.48 -3.07 -11.86
C PHE A 306 -7.14 -1.75 -12.27
N SER A 307 -7.06 -1.42 -13.56
CA SER A 307 -7.78 -0.30 -14.17
C SER A 307 -9.19 -0.76 -14.58
N VAL A 308 -10.15 -0.56 -13.68
CA VAL A 308 -11.57 -0.89 -13.92
C VAL A 308 -12.50 0.32 -13.89
N ALA A 309 -11.98 1.47 -13.47
CA ALA A 309 -12.68 2.74 -13.45
C ALA A 309 -12.03 3.70 -14.45
N PHE A 310 -12.85 4.28 -15.33
CA PHE A 310 -12.38 5.12 -16.43
C PHE A 310 -13.11 6.47 -16.43
N LEU A 311 -12.34 7.53 -16.64
CA LEU A 311 -12.77 8.90 -16.76
C LEU A 311 -12.84 9.29 -18.24
N GLY A 312 -14.01 9.72 -18.70
CA GLY A 312 -14.20 10.19 -20.07
C GLY A 312 -14.01 11.70 -20.21
N TYR A 313 -13.36 12.11 -21.30
CA TYR A 313 -13.21 13.50 -21.74
C TYR A 313 -13.28 13.55 -23.26
N GLY A 314 -14.25 14.30 -23.81
CA GLY A 314 -14.60 14.21 -25.23
C GLY A 314 -14.94 12.76 -25.64
N GLU A 315 -14.25 12.27 -26.68
CA GLU A 315 -14.34 10.88 -27.18
C GLU A 315 -13.28 9.94 -26.57
N LYS A 316 -12.39 10.47 -25.71
CA LYS A 316 -11.27 9.74 -25.12
C LYS A 316 -11.55 9.34 -23.67
N MET A 317 -10.72 8.44 -23.15
CA MET A 317 -10.80 7.95 -21.78
C MET A 317 -9.41 7.75 -21.17
N THR A 318 -9.30 7.99 -19.87
CA THR A 318 -8.13 7.66 -19.03
C THR A 318 -8.57 6.90 -17.78
N VAL A 319 -7.63 6.35 -17.02
CA VAL A 319 -7.92 5.67 -15.75
C VAL A 319 -8.39 6.71 -14.73
N ALA A 320 -9.55 6.47 -14.11
CA ALA A 320 -10.09 7.36 -13.08
C ALA A 320 -9.39 7.12 -11.73
N THR A 321 -9.08 8.19 -11.01
CA THR A 321 -8.70 8.11 -9.61
C THR A 321 -9.94 7.95 -8.72
N GLY A 322 -9.73 7.58 -7.45
CA GLY A 322 -10.83 7.64 -6.48
C GLY A 322 -11.45 9.05 -6.40
N LEU A 323 -10.63 10.11 -6.36
CA LEU A 323 -11.16 11.46 -6.22
C LEU A 323 -12.00 11.87 -7.44
N ASP A 324 -11.65 11.42 -8.66
CA ASP A 324 -12.50 11.64 -9.84
C ASP A 324 -13.89 11.02 -9.65
N LEU A 325 -13.95 9.82 -9.07
CA LEU A 325 -15.21 9.13 -8.75
C LEU A 325 -16.00 9.88 -7.66
N LEU A 326 -15.36 10.61 -6.73
CA LEU A 326 -16.07 11.43 -5.75
C LEU A 326 -16.59 12.74 -6.32
N LEU A 327 -15.81 13.38 -7.18
CA LEU A 327 -16.11 14.69 -7.75
C LEU A 327 -17.18 14.59 -8.85
N HIS A 328 -17.10 13.55 -9.68
CA HIS A 328 -17.92 13.41 -10.89
C HIS A 328 -18.85 12.18 -10.86
N GLY A 329 -18.84 11.43 -9.76
CA GLY A 329 -19.64 10.22 -9.57
C GLY A 329 -21.14 10.48 -9.63
N THR A 330 -21.85 9.55 -10.25
CA THR A 330 -23.32 9.51 -10.31
C THR A 330 -23.83 8.16 -9.81
N LYS A 331 -25.15 7.99 -9.79
CA LYS A 331 -25.79 6.69 -9.49
C LYS A 331 -25.37 5.57 -10.47
N ASP A 332 -24.93 5.93 -11.67
CA ASP A 332 -24.57 5.00 -12.74
C ASP A 332 -23.07 4.62 -12.73
N THR A 333 -22.25 5.30 -11.91
CA THR A 333 -20.80 5.06 -11.83
C THR A 333 -20.46 3.63 -11.43
N LEU A 334 -21.02 3.14 -10.33
CA LEU A 334 -20.75 1.78 -9.87
C LEU A 334 -21.30 0.69 -10.79
N PRO A 335 -22.56 0.75 -11.29
CA PRO A 335 -23.04 -0.17 -12.31
C PRO A 335 -22.11 -0.25 -13.53
N THR A 336 -21.56 0.89 -13.98
CA THR A 336 -20.62 0.94 -15.11
C THR A 336 -19.30 0.24 -14.78
N ILE A 337 -18.71 0.49 -13.60
CA ILE A 337 -17.50 -0.22 -13.14
C ILE A 337 -17.76 -1.73 -13.09
N GLN A 338 -18.91 -2.17 -12.59
CA GLN A 338 -19.27 -3.59 -12.55
C GLN A 338 -19.50 -4.20 -13.94
N GLU A 339 -19.99 -3.43 -14.91
CA GLU A 339 -20.08 -3.86 -16.31
C GLU A 339 -18.68 -4.08 -16.89
N VAL A 340 -17.77 -3.13 -16.68
CA VAL A 340 -16.37 -3.22 -17.11
C VAL A 340 -15.67 -4.44 -16.49
N CYS A 341 -15.79 -4.65 -15.17
CA CYS A 341 -15.22 -5.82 -14.50
C CYS A 341 -15.73 -7.17 -15.06
N ARG A 342 -16.89 -7.20 -15.73
CA ARG A 342 -17.44 -8.40 -16.37
C ARG A 342 -17.02 -8.52 -17.84
N SER A 343 -16.61 -7.43 -18.49
CA SER A 343 -16.28 -7.39 -19.92
C SER A 343 -14.79 -7.55 -20.21
N ILE A 344 -13.92 -7.32 -19.23
CA ILE A 344 -12.47 -7.40 -19.39
C ILE A 344 -11.86 -8.53 -18.56
N ASN A 345 -10.71 -9.03 -19.00
CA ASN A 345 -9.90 -9.99 -18.26
C ASN A 345 -8.80 -9.30 -17.43
N VAL A 346 -8.04 -10.09 -16.66
CA VAL A 346 -6.97 -9.60 -15.77
C VAL A 346 -5.84 -8.89 -16.52
N GLU A 347 -5.42 -9.40 -17.68
CA GLU A 347 -4.39 -8.79 -18.52
C GLU A 347 -4.86 -7.43 -19.06
N GLU A 348 -6.09 -7.39 -19.56
CA GLU A 348 -6.73 -6.16 -20.05
C GLU A 348 -6.83 -5.08 -18.96
N ALA A 349 -7.16 -5.46 -17.72
CA ALA A 349 -7.21 -4.55 -16.60
C ALA A 349 -5.81 -4.03 -16.17
N LEU A 350 -4.74 -4.74 -16.51
CA LEU A 350 -3.35 -4.37 -16.18
C LEU A 350 -2.71 -3.49 -17.27
N ASN A 351 -3.11 -3.67 -18.54
CA ASN A 351 -2.50 -3.00 -19.69
C ASN A 351 -2.35 -1.47 -19.51
N PRO A 352 -3.37 -0.71 -19.09
CA PRO A 352 -3.23 0.75 -18.93
C PRO A 352 -2.14 1.16 -17.94
N LEU A 353 -1.83 0.31 -16.95
CA LEU A 353 -0.85 0.55 -15.91
C LEU A 353 0.58 0.27 -16.35
N MET A 354 0.82 -0.31 -17.53
CA MET A 354 2.17 -0.66 -17.98
C MET A 354 3.12 0.54 -18.05
N SER A 355 2.60 1.73 -18.37
CA SER A 355 3.38 2.98 -18.36
C SER A 355 3.90 3.33 -16.95
N GLU A 356 3.09 3.10 -15.91
CA GLU A 356 3.48 3.31 -14.51
C GLU A 356 4.38 2.17 -14.01
N ILE A 357 4.06 0.93 -14.35
CA ILE A 357 4.87 -0.25 -14.01
C ILE A 357 6.27 -0.11 -14.59
N TYR A 358 6.42 0.39 -15.83
CA TYR A 358 7.72 0.68 -16.43
C TYR A 358 8.53 1.68 -15.59
N ARG A 359 7.94 2.84 -15.28
CA ARG A 359 8.60 3.90 -14.50
C ARG A 359 8.95 3.48 -13.07
N THR A 360 8.23 2.51 -12.50
CA THR A 360 8.49 1.98 -11.15
C THR A 360 9.45 0.80 -11.16
N SER A 361 9.58 0.08 -12.27
CA SER A 361 10.47 -1.08 -12.40
C SER A 361 11.90 -0.70 -12.79
N TYR A 362 12.06 0.44 -13.47
CA TYR A 362 13.36 0.93 -13.94
C TYR A 362 13.70 2.29 -13.34
N PRO A 363 14.95 2.53 -12.91
CA PRO A 363 15.38 3.84 -12.47
C PRO A 363 15.33 4.84 -13.63
N GLU A 364 15.12 6.13 -13.33
CA GLU A 364 14.93 7.18 -14.34
C GLU A 364 16.06 7.27 -15.37
N GLN A 365 17.29 6.94 -14.97
CA GLN A 365 18.46 6.95 -15.85
C GLN A 365 18.43 5.84 -16.92
N GLU A 366 17.60 4.81 -16.72
CA GLU A 366 17.42 3.68 -17.64
C GLU A 366 16.15 3.82 -18.50
N TRP A 367 15.42 4.93 -18.36
CA TRP A 367 14.21 5.14 -19.15
C TRP A 367 14.53 5.34 -20.62
N ASP A 368 13.92 4.50 -21.45
CA ASP A 368 13.84 4.71 -22.89
C ASP A 368 12.89 5.90 -23.14
N PRO A 369 13.32 6.94 -23.87
CA PRO A 369 12.49 8.13 -24.13
C PRO A 369 11.19 7.81 -24.88
N THR A 370 11.17 6.75 -25.69
CA THR A 370 9.98 6.33 -26.43
C THR A 370 9.02 5.63 -25.48
N LEU A 371 9.49 4.62 -24.73
CA LEU A 371 8.63 3.87 -23.81
C LEU A 371 8.09 4.73 -22.67
N SER A 372 8.90 5.65 -22.15
CA SER A 372 8.48 6.57 -21.08
C SER A 372 7.47 7.62 -21.55
N GLY A 373 7.36 7.85 -22.86
CA GLY A 373 6.36 8.73 -23.46
C GLY A 373 4.99 8.09 -23.68
N ILE A 374 4.91 6.75 -23.66
CA ILE A 374 3.65 6.02 -23.90
C ILE A 374 2.67 6.28 -22.75
N THR A 375 1.43 6.62 -23.12
CA THR A 375 0.33 6.90 -22.22
C THR A 375 -0.58 5.69 -22.01
N ALA A 376 -1.35 5.69 -20.92
CA ALA A 376 -2.39 4.67 -20.67
C ALA A 376 -3.45 4.64 -21.79
N GLU A 377 -3.76 5.79 -22.39
CA GLU A 377 -4.67 5.94 -23.53
C GLU A 377 -4.14 5.20 -24.76
N GLU A 378 -2.87 5.43 -25.13
CA GLU A 378 -2.23 4.78 -26.28
C GLU A 378 -2.16 3.26 -26.10
N ILE A 379 -1.85 2.78 -24.89
CA ILE A 379 -1.85 1.34 -24.59
C ILE A 379 -3.25 0.76 -24.72
N SER A 380 -4.27 1.46 -24.22
CA SER A 380 -5.66 1.00 -24.30
C SER A 380 -6.13 0.89 -25.75
N CYS A 381 -5.80 1.87 -26.59
CA CYS A 381 -6.07 1.86 -28.02
C CYS A 381 -5.33 0.74 -28.75
N PHE A 382 -4.01 0.58 -28.49
CA PHE A 382 -3.19 -0.46 -29.11
C PHE A 382 -3.67 -1.88 -28.77
N THR A 383 -4.15 -2.09 -27.54
CA THR A 383 -4.65 -3.39 -27.07
C THR A 383 -6.14 -3.62 -27.40
N GLY A 384 -6.82 -2.64 -27.99
CA GLY A 384 -8.27 -2.68 -28.29
C GLY A 384 -9.16 -2.63 -27.04
N LEU A 385 -8.60 -2.29 -25.87
CA LEU A 385 -9.34 -2.20 -24.61
C LEU A 385 -10.38 -1.07 -24.65
N ASP A 386 -10.05 0.03 -25.32
CA ASP A 386 -10.92 1.19 -25.54
C ASP A 386 -12.30 0.81 -26.12
N THR A 387 -12.37 -0.24 -26.94
CA THR A 387 -13.62 -0.77 -27.51
C THR A 387 -14.49 -1.56 -26.52
N LYS A 388 -13.93 -1.98 -25.37
CA LYS A 388 -14.60 -2.82 -24.36
C LYS A 388 -14.97 -2.08 -23.08
N ILE A 389 -14.33 -0.94 -22.83
CA ILE A 389 -14.51 -0.14 -21.63
C ILE A 389 -15.46 1.04 -21.88
N ARG A 390 -15.99 1.59 -20.78
CA ARG A 390 -16.83 2.79 -20.80
C ARG A 390 -16.45 3.71 -19.66
N ALA A 391 -16.58 5.00 -19.89
CA ALA A 391 -16.40 6.01 -18.87
C ALA A 391 -17.47 5.86 -17.77
N CYS A 392 -17.05 5.58 -16.55
CA CYS A 392 -17.95 5.52 -15.38
C CYS A 392 -18.18 6.90 -14.74
N VAL A 393 -17.33 7.87 -15.09
CA VAL A 393 -17.44 9.29 -14.78
C VAL A 393 -16.96 10.10 -15.98
N ARG A 394 -17.43 11.35 -16.10
CA ARG A 394 -17.04 12.24 -17.19
C ARG A 394 -16.69 13.62 -16.67
N LEU A 395 -15.63 14.21 -17.23
CA LEU A 395 -15.36 15.63 -17.10
C LEU A 395 -16.35 16.39 -18.00
N THR A 396 -17.02 17.39 -17.42
CA THR A 396 -18.01 18.23 -18.10
C THR A 396 -17.46 19.63 -18.33
#